data_AF-A0A7X2ZT30-F1
#
_entry.id   AF-A0A7X2ZT30-F1
#
_cell.length_a   1.000
_cell.length_b   1.000
_cell.length_c   1.000
_cell.angle_alpha   90.00
_cell.angle_beta   90.00
_cell.angle_gamma   90.00
#
_symmetry.space_group_name_H-M   'P 1'
#
loop_
_entity.id
_entity.type
_entity.pdbx_description
1 polymer ?
#
loop_
_entity_poly.entity_id
_entity_poly.type
_entity_poly.pdbx_seq_one_letter_code
_entity_poly.pdbx_strand_id
1 'polypeptide(L)'
;MINCSDDDSSTETEKEAVAEYVTETKTNLLGEWVLISSSINNEIIASSEFEVLKDSRANFNDDDTYSLVYKTGTNSAAGSSISTNTQEGTYTIEGLNKVTFFDSSSEIELIDDTLKVTSVITDASGAEQTRVDIFVRSDNEALDQPEGSNTDEVEVEEETETPADTNTYDGTAVIAKLLGKWELTGATDSCLMKNTIDFQSDSVFEFIQHKTTFGRSDLLKYNIGVSYPMPAEFAASVTKGNETVDFDTNADCSFIKTSLVEYEVTDEKTVELKKSTSAKLVLENDTTLTLIYTYLNVDNEETTIEFTYVKS
;
A
#
# COMPACT_ATOMS: atom_id res chain seq x y z
N MET A 1 -33.51 10.32 -60.30
CA MET A 1 -34.09 9.67 -59.10
C MET A 1 -32.91 9.17 -58.30
N ILE A 2 -32.68 9.79 -57.14
CA ILE A 2 -31.64 9.38 -56.20
C ILE A 2 -32.22 8.22 -55.40
N ASN A 3 -31.46 7.12 -55.38
CA ASN A 3 -31.75 5.92 -54.63
C ASN A 3 -31.30 6.16 -53.18
N CYS A 4 -32.24 6.30 -52.25
CA CYS A 4 -31.94 6.20 -50.83
C CYS A 4 -32.02 4.73 -50.44
N SER A 5 -30.87 4.09 -50.27
CA SER A 5 -30.78 2.84 -49.52
C SER A 5 -30.37 3.21 -48.10
N ASP A 6 -31.34 3.13 -47.19
CA ASP A 6 -31.09 3.08 -45.75
C ASP A 6 -30.38 1.77 -45.45
N ASP A 7 -29.09 1.85 -45.16
CA ASP A 7 -28.22 0.71 -44.86
C ASP A 7 -27.93 0.68 -43.36
N ASP A 8 -29.00 0.64 -42.55
CA ASP A 8 -28.95 0.51 -41.09
C ASP A 8 -29.51 -0.87 -40.68
N SER A 9 -28.76 -1.91 -41.02
CA SER A 9 -29.12 -3.30 -40.71
C SER A 9 -28.07 -3.91 -39.77
N SER A 10 -28.04 -3.47 -38.52
CA SER A 10 -27.49 -4.31 -37.44
C SER A 10 -28.42 -5.49 -37.22
N THR A 11 -27.88 -6.70 -37.29
CA THR A 11 -28.63 -7.95 -37.11
C THR A 11 -29.07 -8.09 -35.64
N GLU A 12 -30.20 -8.77 -35.36
CA GLU A 12 -30.67 -8.93 -33.97
C GLU A 12 -29.63 -9.60 -33.07
N THR A 13 -28.81 -10.51 -33.62
CA THR A 13 -27.69 -11.15 -32.92
C THR A 13 -26.58 -10.17 -32.52
N GLU A 14 -26.30 -9.15 -33.32
CA GLU A 14 -25.34 -8.10 -32.97
C GLU A 14 -25.90 -7.17 -31.90
N LYS A 15 -27.21 -6.89 -31.92
CA LYS A 15 -27.87 -6.08 -30.88
C LYS A 15 -27.94 -6.80 -29.53
N GLU A 16 -28.20 -8.10 -29.53
CA GLU A 16 -28.17 -8.95 -28.33
C GLU A 16 -26.77 -9.01 -27.72
N ALA A 17 -25.73 -9.20 -28.54
CA ALA A 17 -24.34 -9.22 -28.08
C ALA A 17 -23.91 -7.86 -27.47
N VAL A 18 -24.29 -6.74 -28.09
CA VAL A 18 -24.01 -5.40 -27.55
C VAL A 18 -24.72 -5.18 -26.21
N ALA A 19 -25.97 -5.61 -26.06
CA ALA A 19 -26.70 -5.50 -24.80
C ALA A 19 -26.09 -6.36 -23.68
N GLU A 20 -25.58 -7.55 -24.01
CA GLU A 20 -24.86 -8.43 -23.08
C GLU A 20 -23.56 -7.78 -22.60
N TYR A 21 -22.74 -7.24 -23.52
CA TYR A 21 -21.50 -6.55 -23.17
C TYR A 21 -21.71 -5.29 -22.33
N VAL A 22 -22.78 -4.53 -22.59
CA VAL A 22 -23.15 -3.38 -21.78
C VAL A 22 -23.52 -3.82 -20.35
N THR A 23 -24.28 -4.90 -20.22
CA THR A 23 -24.70 -5.44 -18.91
C THR A 23 -23.52 -5.99 -18.11
N GLU A 24 -22.63 -6.75 -18.75
CA GLU A 24 -21.40 -7.27 -18.15
C GLU A 24 -20.48 -6.14 -17.68
N THR A 25 -20.19 -5.17 -18.56
CA THR A 25 -19.35 -4.02 -18.23
C THR A 25 -19.97 -3.20 -17.10
N LYS A 26 -21.30 -2.99 -17.10
CA LYS A 26 -21.99 -2.28 -16.01
C LYS A 26 -21.77 -3.00 -14.69
N THR A 27 -22.04 -4.30 -14.67
CA THR A 27 -21.93 -5.13 -13.45
C THR A 27 -20.52 -5.05 -12.86
N ASN A 28 -19.49 -5.11 -13.70
CA ASN A 28 -18.10 -5.07 -13.27
C ASN A 28 -17.62 -3.67 -12.85
N LEU A 29 -18.25 -2.61 -13.38
CA LEU A 29 -17.90 -1.22 -13.08
C LEU A 29 -18.43 -0.74 -11.71
N LEU A 30 -19.56 -1.28 -11.25
CA LEU A 30 -20.23 -0.80 -10.04
C LEU A 30 -19.38 -0.92 -8.77
N GLY A 31 -19.55 0.07 -7.89
CA GLY A 31 -18.90 0.12 -6.58
C GLY A 31 -17.73 1.11 -6.52
N GLU A 32 -16.94 0.97 -5.44
CA GLU A 32 -15.84 1.86 -5.12
C GLU A 32 -14.51 1.35 -5.70
N TRP A 33 -13.73 2.29 -6.21
CA TRP A 33 -12.42 2.10 -6.82
C TRP A 33 -11.39 3.00 -6.13
N VAL A 34 -10.21 2.45 -5.90
CA VAL A 34 -9.10 3.05 -5.17
C VAL A 34 -7.93 3.29 -6.13
N LEU A 35 -7.39 4.52 -6.14
CA LEU A 35 -6.24 4.85 -6.97
C LEU A 35 -4.99 4.10 -6.49
N ILE A 36 -4.37 3.33 -7.38
CA ILE A 36 -3.14 2.60 -7.07
C ILE A 36 -1.94 3.06 -7.88
N SER A 37 -2.14 3.68 -9.04
CA SER A 37 -1.05 4.19 -9.89
C SER A 37 -1.46 5.49 -10.54
N SER A 38 -0.50 6.38 -10.75
CA SER A 38 -0.70 7.60 -11.52
C SER A 38 0.58 7.99 -12.25
N SER A 39 0.43 8.47 -13.48
CA SER A 39 1.54 8.93 -14.32
C SER A 39 1.17 10.16 -15.13
N ILE A 40 2.16 10.99 -15.44
CA ILE A 40 2.05 12.17 -16.29
C ILE A 40 3.05 12.02 -17.43
N ASN A 41 2.58 12.07 -18.67
CA ASN A 41 3.39 11.85 -19.88
C ASN A 41 4.24 10.55 -19.79
N ASN A 42 3.64 9.50 -19.24
CA ASN A 42 4.25 8.19 -18.97
C ASN A 42 5.35 8.17 -17.89
N GLU A 43 5.57 9.27 -17.18
CA GLU A 43 6.43 9.31 -16.00
C GLU A 43 5.60 9.08 -14.73
N ILE A 44 6.03 8.14 -13.89
CA ILE A 44 5.33 7.83 -12.63
C ILE A 44 5.45 9.01 -11.67
N ILE A 45 4.35 9.35 -11.02
CA ILE A 45 4.32 10.42 -10.03
C ILE A 45 5.21 10.06 -8.83
N ALA A 46 5.97 11.05 -8.35
CA ALA A 46 6.89 10.88 -7.23
C ALA A 46 6.16 10.48 -5.94
N SER A 47 6.81 9.70 -5.08
CA SER A 47 6.19 9.13 -3.87
C SER A 47 5.57 10.17 -2.93
N SER A 48 6.19 11.35 -2.79
CA SER A 48 5.66 12.44 -1.97
C SER A 48 4.36 13.05 -2.48
N GLU A 49 4.16 13.05 -3.80
CA GLU A 49 2.92 13.51 -4.43
C GLU A 49 1.89 12.37 -4.43
N PHE A 50 2.33 11.13 -4.66
CA PHE A 50 1.48 9.96 -4.64
C PHE A 50 0.87 9.70 -3.26
N GLU A 51 1.58 10.03 -2.17
CA GLU A 51 1.05 9.95 -0.80
C GLU A 51 -0.28 10.70 -0.62
N VAL A 52 -0.47 11.82 -1.33
CA VAL A 52 -1.74 12.57 -1.31
C VAL A 52 -2.72 11.97 -2.32
N LEU A 53 -2.24 11.59 -3.50
CA LEU A 53 -3.09 11.08 -4.58
C LEU A 53 -3.72 9.72 -4.28
N LYS A 54 -3.04 8.81 -3.55
CA LYS A 54 -3.51 7.44 -3.26
C LYS A 54 -4.86 7.39 -2.53
N ASP A 55 -5.25 8.51 -1.92
CA ASP A 55 -6.54 8.70 -1.27
C ASP A 55 -7.67 9.09 -2.24
N SER A 56 -7.37 9.18 -3.54
CA SER A 56 -8.37 9.43 -4.58
C SER A 56 -9.24 8.20 -4.78
N ARG A 57 -10.52 8.42 -5.01
CA ARG A 57 -11.54 7.36 -5.11
C ARG A 57 -12.46 7.64 -6.30
N ALA A 58 -12.89 6.59 -6.97
CA ALA A 58 -14.00 6.66 -7.93
C ALA A 58 -15.12 5.75 -7.44
N ASN A 59 -16.38 6.17 -7.59
CA ASN A 59 -17.53 5.34 -7.26
C ASN A 59 -18.55 5.41 -8.38
N PHE A 60 -19.02 4.24 -8.82
CA PHE A 60 -20.02 4.11 -9.88
C PHE A 60 -21.29 3.47 -9.31
N ASN A 61 -22.42 4.12 -9.57
CA ASN A 61 -23.72 3.75 -9.06
C ASN A 61 -24.58 3.07 -10.14
N ASP A 62 -25.57 2.31 -9.68
CA ASP A 62 -26.50 1.57 -10.55
C ASP A 62 -27.44 2.48 -11.36
N ASP A 63 -27.63 3.73 -10.92
CA ASP A 63 -28.43 4.76 -11.58
C ASP A 63 -27.67 5.54 -12.68
N ASP A 64 -26.57 4.97 -13.17
CA ASP A 64 -25.69 5.53 -14.20
C ASP A 64 -25.00 6.85 -13.79
N THR A 65 -24.86 7.08 -12.47
CA THR A 65 -24.12 8.21 -11.91
C THR A 65 -22.74 7.79 -11.39
N TYR A 66 -21.78 8.71 -11.39
CA TYR A 66 -20.46 8.52 -10.81
C TYR A 66 -20.06 9.69 -9.91
N SER A 67 -19.14 9.41 -9.00
CA SER A 67 -18.39 10.41 -8.23
C SER A 67 -16.91 10.07 -8.28
N LEU A 68 -16.09 11.04 -8.68
CA LEU A 68 -14.64 10.93 -8.75
C LEU A 68 -14.02 11.98 -7.85
N VAL A 69 -13.39 11.54 -6.77
CA VAL A 69 -12.75 12.39 -5.78
C VAL A 69 -11.25 12.32 -6.01
N TYR A 70 -10.67 13.38 -6.55
CA TYR A 70 -9.22 13.55 -6.67
C TYR A 70 -8.70 14.37 -5.50
N LYS A 71 -7.73 13.81 -4.77
CA LYS A 71 -6.91 14.57 -3.83
C LYS A 71 -5.60 14.94 -4.52
N THR A 72 -5.23 16.21 -4.45
CA THR A 72 -3.95 16.72 -4.95
C THR A 72 -3.32 17.56 -3.86
N GLY A 73 -2.00 17.67 -3.86
CA GLY A 73 -1.34 18.45 -2.84
C GLY A 73 0.12 18.09 -2.68
N THR A 74 0.74 18.78 -1.73
CA THR A 74 2.09 18.47 -1.29
C THR A 74 2.10 18.30 0.22
N ASN A 75 2.75 17.24 0.67
CA ASN A 75 3.15 17.08 2.05
C ASN A 75 4.57 17.63 2.20
N SER A 76 4.77 18.48 3.21
CA SER A 76 6.10 19.01 3.52
C SER A 76 6.26 19.16 5.03
N ALA A 77 7.51 19.22 5.50
CA ALA A 77 7.82 19.49 6.91
C ALA A 77 7.28 20.86 7.39
N ALA A 78 6.98 21.79 6.48
CA ALA A 78 6.42 23.10 6.79
C ALA A 78 4.87 23.11 6.86
N GLY A 79 4.23 21.97 6.61
CA GLY A 79 2.78 21.78 6.58
C GLY A 79 2.31 21.12 5.27
N SER A 80 1.13 20.51 5.33
CA SER A 80 0.47 19.89 4.17
C SER A 80 -0.54 20.86 3.56
N SER A 81 -0.50 20.98 2.23
CA SER A 81 -1.56 21.66 1.47
C SER A 81 -2.24 20.62 0.61
N ILE A 82 -3.45 20.24 1.01
CA ILE A 82 -4.27 19.25 0.30
C ILE A 82 -5.48 19.98 -0.29
N SER A 83 -5.70 19.77 -1.57
CA SER A 83 -6.89 20.18 -2.31
C SER A 83 -7.68 18.93 -2.70
N THR A 84 -8.98 18.98 -2.48
CA THR A 84 -9.90 17.94 -2.93
C THR A 84 -10.76 18.52 -4.04
N ASN A 85 -10.77 17.83 -5.18
CA ASN A 85 -11.69 18.09 -6.28
C ASN A 85 -12.65 16.90 -6.39
N THR A 86 -13.94 17.19 -6.40
CA THR A 86 -14.98 16.18 -6.60
C THR A 86 -15.67 16.47 -7.91
N GLN A 87 -15.62 15.50 -8.81
CA GLN A 87 -16.33 15.51 -10.08
C GLN A 87 -17.48 14.51 -10.00
N GLU A 88 -18.69 14.95 -10.30
CA GLU A 88 -19.89 14.11 -10.31
C GLU A 88 -20.61 14.29 -11.63
N GLY A 89 -21.25 13.21 -12.10
CA GLY A 89 -21.99 13.25 -13.35
C GLY A 89 -22.62 11.91 -13.69
N THR A 90 -22.98 11.75 -14.96
CA THR A 90 -23.48 10.49 -15.51
C THR A 90 -22.44 9.84 -16.42
N TYR A 91 -22.47 8.52 -16.52
CA TYR A 91 -21.61 7.76 -17.43
C TYR A 91 -22.44 6.96 -18.43
N THR A 92 -21.82 6.62 -19.56
CA THR A 92 -22.39 5.74 -20.58
C THR A 92 -21.42 4.62 -20.91
N ILE A 93 -21.95 3.43 -21.20
CA ILE A 93 -21.16 2.27 -21.61
C ILE A 93 -21.30 2.15 -23.13
N GLU A 94 -20.18 2.28 -23.84
CA GLU A 94 -20.15 2.32 -25.30
C GLU A 94 -19.90 0.93 -25.92
N GLY A 95 -19.48 -0.04 -25.10
CA GLY A 95 -19.23 -1.41 -25.51
C GLY A 95 -18.53 -2.18 -24.40
N LEU A 96 -18.03 -3.38 -24.73
CA LEU A 96 -17.25 -4.18 -23.78
C LEU A 96 -16.07 -3.35 -23.26
N ASN A 97 -16.00 -3.19 -21.94
CA ASN A 97 -14.88 -2.58 -21.24
C ASN A 97 -14.63 -1.09 -21.55
N LYS A 98 -15.62 -0.39 -22.13
CA LYS A 98 -15.49 1.02 -22.53
C LYS A 98 -16.56 1.88 -21.92
N VAL A 99 -16.13 2.89 -21.17
CA VAL A 99 -17.01 3.81 -20.43
C VAL A 99 -16.64 5.24 -20.82
N THR A 100 -17.64 6.10 -20.93
CA THR A 100 -17.45 7.54 -21.16
C THR A 100 -18.21 8.35 -20.14
N PHE A 101 -17.57 9.39 -19.60
CA PHE A 101 -18.26 10.37 -18.77
C PHE A 101 -18.98 11.39 -19.65
N PHE A 102 -20.21 11.74 -19.29
CA PHE A 102 -20.96 12.79 -19.96
C PHE A 102 -20.23 14.14 -19.84
N ASP A 103 -20.14 14.87 -20.96
CA ASP A 103 -19.45 16.17 -21.08
C ASP A 103 -17.99 16.18 -20.58
N SER A 104 -17.30 15.03 -20.59
CA SER A 104 -15.87 14.94 -20.28
C SER A 104 -15.05 14.58 -21.50
N SER A 105 -13.83 15.11 -21.57
CA SER A 105 -12.80 14.65 -22.51
C SER A 105 -11.98 13.48 -21.98
N SER A 106 -12.32 12.94 -20.81
CA SER A 106 -11.59 11.83 -20.20
C SER A 106 -12.03 10.51 -20.83
N GLU A 107 -11.07 9.64 -21.12
CA GLU A 107 -11.31 8.29 -21.60
C GLU A 107 -11.23 7.30 -20.44
N ILE A 108 -12.17 6.36 -20.37
CA ILE A 108 -12.24 5.36 -19.31
C ILE A 108 -12.28 3.96 -19.95
N GLU A 109 -11.32 3.15 -19.55
CA GLU A 109 -11.21 1.76 -19.98
C GLU A 109 -11.26 0.87 -18.75
N LEU A 110 -12.14 -0.13 -18.78
CA LEU A 110 -12.18 -1.20 -17.78
C LEU A 110 -11.32 -2.36 -18.31
N ILE A 111 -10.10 -2.49 -17.83
CA ILE A 111 -9.16 -3.50 -18.32
C ILE A 111 -8.97 -4.53 -17.22
N ASP A 112 -9.51 -5.72 -17.43
CA ASP A 112 -9.57 -6.79 -16.43
C ASP A 112 -10.19 -6.26 -15.12
N ASP A 113 -9.47 -6.33 -14.00
CA ASP A 113 -9.93 -5.84 -12.69
C ASP A 113 -9.50 -4.39 -12.41
N THR A 114 -9.16 -3.61 -13.44
CA THR A 114 -8.68 -2.23 -13.31
C THR A 114 -9.52 -1.23 -14.08
N LEU A 115 -9.65 -0.04 -13.51
CA LEU A 115 -10.25 1.12 -14.13
C LEU A 115 -9.13 2.10 -14.48
N LYS A 116 -8.91 2.31 -15.78
CA LYS A 116 -7.95 3.27 -16.29
C LYS A 116 -8.67 4.55 -16.71
N VAL A 117 -8.31 5.68 -16.11
CA VAL A 117 -8.83 7.00 -16.45
C VAL A 117 -7.70 7.80 -17.10
N THR A 118 -7.87 8.18 -18.36
CA THR A 118 -6.94 9.04 -19.09
C THR A 118 -7.53 10.44 -19.20
N SER A 119 -6.81 11.44 -18.70
CA SER A 119 -7.24 12.84 -18.71
C SER A 119 -6.14 13.77 -19.23
N VAL A 120 -6.54 14.95 -19.70
CA VAL A 120 -5.61 16.02 -20.07
C VAL A 120 -5.58 17.03 -18.94
N ILE A 121 -4.40 17.25 -18.38
CA ILE A 121 -4.14 18.28 -17.37
C ILE A 121 -3.26 19.38 -17.97
N THR A 122 -3.30 20.56 -17.38
CA THR A 122 -2.43 21.68 -17.77
C THR A 122 -1.45 21.98 -16.65
N ASP A 123 -0.16 22.02 -16.97
CA ASP A 123 0.86 22.34 -15.97
C ASP A 123 0.94 23.85 -15.68
N ALA A 124 1.81 24.23 -14.74
CA ALA A 124 2.05 25.61 -14.36
C ALA A 124 2.58 26.50 -15.50
N SER A 125 3.13 25.91 -16.56
CA SER A 125 3.62 26.60 -17.76
C SER A 125 2.54 26.78 -18.83
N GLY A 126 1.36 26.17 -18.64
CA GLY A 126 0.27 26.18 -19.61
C GLY A 126 0.38 25.08 -20.66
N ALA A 127 1.30 24.12 -20.51
CA ALA A 127 1.44 22.99 -21.42
C ALA A 127 0.44 21.89 -21.06
N GLU A 128 -0.20 21.31 -22.07
CA GLU A 128 -1.04 20.13 -21.91
C GLU A 128 -0.18 18.90 -21.64
N GLN A 129 -0.59 18.10 -20.66
CA GLN A 129 0.05 16.85 -20.28
C GLN A 129 -1.01 15.76 -20.18
N THR A 130 -0.63 14.55 -20.61
CA THR A 130 -1.52 13.39 -20.50
C THR A 130 -1.32 12.75 -19.13
N ARG A 131 -2.38 12.67 -18.34
CA ARG A 131 -2.38 11.96 -17.06
C ARG A 131 -3.12 10.64 -17.22
N VAL A 132 -2.50 9.56 -16.75
CA VAL A 132 -3.10 8.23 -16.69
C VAL A 132 -3.16 7.79 -15.25
N ASP A 133 -4.38 7.60 -14.75
CA ASP A 133 -4.70 7.12 -13.41
C ASP A 133 -5.25 5.70 -13.50
N ILE A 134 -4.76 4.81 -12.64
CA ILE A 134 -5.20 3.41 -12.60
C ILE A 134 -5.76 3.13 -11.22
N PHE A 135 -7.00 2.70 -11.20
CA PHE A 135 -7.74 2.31 -10.01
C PHE A 135 -7.99 0.80 -10.03
N VAL A 136 -8.13 0.21 -8.84
CA VAL A 136 -8.65 -1.15 -8.62
C VAL A 136 -9.86 -1.08 -7.72
N ARG A 137 -10.72 -2.10 -7.74
CA ARG A 137 -11.85 -2.17 -6.82
C ARG A 137 -11.38 -2.13 -5.36
N SER A 138 -12.17 -1.53 -4.48
CA SER A 138 -11.81 -1.39 -3.06
C SER A 138 -11.70 -2.73 -2.30
N ASP A 139 -12.25 -3.80 -2.85
CA ASP A 139 -12.17 -5.18 -2.37
C ASP A 139 -11.19 -6.04 -3.21
N ASN A 140 -10.27 -5.42 -3.94
CA ASN A 140 -9.30 -6.13 -4.77
C ASN A 140 -8.13 -6.69 -3.95
N GLU A 141 -7.72 -7.93 -4.24
CA GLU A 141 -6.61 -8.62 -3.57
C GLU A 141 -5.26 -7.87 -3.67
N ALA A 142 -5.08 -6.98 -4.65
CA ALA A 142 -3.87 -6.15 -4.74
C ALA A 142 -3.81 -5.06 -3.65
N LEU A 143 -4.94 -4.72 -3.03
CA LEU A 143 -5.04 -3.90 -1.83
C LEU A 143 -4.92 -4.73 -0.57
N ASP A 144 -5.32 -6.01 -0.63
CA ASP A 144 -5.14 -6.93 0.46
C ASP A 144 -3.64 -7.12 0.73
N GLN A 145 -3.29 -7.18 2.01
CA GLN A 145 -2.00 -7.72 2.39
C GLN A 145 -2.02 -9.19 1.98
N PRO A 146 -1.05 -9.67 1.17
CA PRO A 146 -1.13 -11.01 0.61
C PRO A 146 -1.37 -12.03 1.72
N GLU A 147 -2.29 -12.97 1.54
CA GLU A 147 -2.57 -14.05 2.51
C GLU A 147 -1.42 -15.08 2.68
N GLY A 148 -0.21 -14.73 2.25
CA GLY A 148 1.06 -15.38 2.60
C GLY A 148 2.06 -14.44 3.28
N SER A 149 1.75 -13.14 3.37
CA SER A 149 2.25 -12.23 4.40
C SER A 149 1.49 -12.54 5.68
N ASN A 150 1.76 -13.72 6.26
CA ASN A 150 1.81 -13.76 7.71
C ASN A 150 2.64 -12.55 8.11
N THR A 151 2.10 -11.78 9.04
CA THR A 151 2.58 -10.50 9.55
C THR A 151 3.97 -10.63 10.20
N ASP A 152 4.97 -10.96 9.39
CA ASP A 152 6.38 -11.06 9.74
C ASP A 152 7.02 -9.67 9.86
N GLU A 153 6.28 -8.64 9.42
CA GLU A 153 6.68 -7.25 9.60
C GLU A 153 6.07 -6.71 10.89
N VAL A 154 6.92 -6.47 11.89
CA VAL A 154 6.53 -5.66 13.03
C VAL A 154 6.30 -4.23 12.54
N GLU A 155 5.05 -3.81 12.61
CA GLU A 155 4.67 -2.42 12.44
C GLU A 155 4.98 -1.66 13.73
N VAL A 156 5.75 -0.60 13.61
CA VAL A 156 5.91 0.41 14.65
C VAL A 156 5.06 1.59 14.19
N GLU A 157 4.00 1.92 14.93
CA GLU A 157 3.02 2.90 14.50
C GLU A 157 3.63 4.31 14.45
N GLU A 158 3.16 5.13 13.51
CA GLU A 158 3.44 6.56 13.53
C GLU A 158 2.62 7.26 14.61
N GLU A 159 3.27 8.23 15.25
CA GLU A 159 2.83 9.10 16.36
C GLU A 159 1.34 9.04 16.74
N THR A 160 1.02 8.11 17.64
CA THR A 160 -0.03 8.33 18.63
C THR A 160 0.63 8.46 19.99
N GLU A 161 0.43 9.60 20.66
CA GLU A 161 0.81 9.75 22.06
C GLU A 161 -0.03 8.78 22.89
N THR A 162 0.48 7.58 23.11
CA THR A 162 -0.03 6.73 24.18
C THR A 162 0.35 7.41 25.49
N PRO A 163 -0.58 7.64 26.44
CA PRO A 163 -0.22 8.21 27.72
C PRO A 163 0.84 7.30 28.37
N ALA A 164 2.02 7.85 28.60
CA ALA A 164 3.10 7.12 29.24
C ALA A 164 2.67 6.76 30.67
N ASP A 165 2.38 5.48 30.90
CA ASP A 165 2.40 4.95 32.25
C ASP A 165 3.83 5.17 32.79
N THR A 166 3.95 5.84 33.93
CA THR A 166 5.26 6.11 34.51
C THR A 166 5.88 4.81 35.01
N ASN A 167 6.67 4.16 34.15
CA ASN A 167 7.52 3.05 34.49
C ASN A 167 8.61 3.52 35.49
N THR A 168 8.72 2.83 36.63
CA THR A 168 9.67 3.14 37.71
C THR A 168 10.75 2.07 37.88
N TYR A 169 10.75 1.05 37.02
CA TYR A 169 11.71 -0.04 37.06
C TYR A 169 13.11 0.43 36.62
N ASP A 170 14.15 0.06 37.37
CA ASP A 170 15.54 0.29 36.97
C ASP A 170 15.99 -0.84 36.02
N GLY A 171 15.80 -0.61 34.72
CA GLY A 171 16.16 -1.55 33.66
C GLY A 171 17.65 -1.71 33.37
N THR A 172 18.54 -0.98 34.06
CA THR A 172 19.97 -0.88 33.70
C THR A 172 20.65 -2.25 33.56
N ALA A 173 20.34 -3.20 34.44
CA ALA A 173 20.92 -4.54 34.40
C ALA A 173 20.44 -5.37 33.19
N VAL A 174 19.17 -5.22 32.80
CA VAL A 174 18.59 -5.90 31.64
C VAL A 174 19.14 -5.28 30.35
N ILE A 175 19.19 -3.95 30.26
CA ILE A 175 19.77 -3.21 29.14
C ILE A 175 21.20 -3.68 28.87
N ALA A 176 22.04 -3.80 29.90
CA ALA A 176 23.41 -4.28 29.75
C ALA A 176 23.51 -5.68 29.14
N LYS A 177 22.50 -6.55 29.36
CA LYS A 177 22.41 -7.87 28.75
C LYS A 177 21.91 -7.81 27.30
N LEU A 178 21.04 -6.87 26.98
CA LEU A 178 20.49 -6.69 25.64
C LEU A 178 21.52 -6.17 24.63
N LEU A 179 22.44 -5.29 25.04
CA LEU A 179 23.41 -4.66 24.14
C LEU A 179 24.10 -5.64 23.19
N GLY A 180 24.18 -5.25 21.91
CA GLY A 180 24.76 -6.03 20.81
C GLY A 180 23.71 -6.65 19.89
N LYS A 181 24.22 -7.45 18.95
CA LYS A 181 23.46 -8.02 17.83
C LYS A 181 22.84 -9.38 18.18
N TRP A 182 21.61 -9.57 17.72
CA TRP A 182 20.80 -10.75 17.86
C TRP A 182 20.31 -11.21 16.49
N GLU A 183 20.41 -12.52 16.22
CA GLU A 183 20.08 -13.11 14.93
C GLU A 183 18.94 -14.11 15.09
N LEU A 184 17.99 -14.09 14.15
CA LEU A 184 16.86 -15.00 14.18
C LEU A 184 17.34 -16.46 14.05
N THR A 185 16.75 -17.36 14.83
CA THR A 185 17.00 -18.80 14.73
C THR A 185 15.72 -19.58 14.53
N GLY A 186 15.84 -20.81 14.03
CA GLY A 186 14.71 -21.73 13.85
C GLY A 186 13.78 -21.45 12.67
N ALA A 187 13.96 -20.33 11.95
CA ALA A 187 13.25 -20.04 10.71
C ALA A 187 13.72 -20.94 9.55
N THR A 188 12.81 -21.25 8.63
CA THR A 188 13.10 -22.07 7.43
C THR A 188 13.26 -21.22 6.16
N ASP A 189 12.63 -20.04 6.11
CA ASP A 189 12.79 -19.10 5.02
C ASP A 189 14.16 -18.40 5.11
N SER A 190 14.89 -18.39 3.99
CA SER A 190 16.27 -17.88 3.94
C SER A 190 16.37 -16.37 4.10
N CYS A 191 15.31 -15.62 3.77
CA CYS A 191 15.28 -14.18 3.99
C CYS A 191 14.90 -13.87 5.42
N LEU A 192 13.87 -14.52 5.97
CA LEU A 192 13.46 -14.39 7.36
C LEU A 192 14.61 -14.69 8.32
N MET A 193 15.44 -15.71 8.05
CA MET A 193 16.66 -16.00 8.82
C MET A 193 17.68 -14.86 8.86
N LYS A 194 17.61 -13.89 7.94
CA LYS A 194 18.47 -12.70 7.93
C LYS A 194 17.93 -11.58 8.82
N ASN A 195 16.77 -11.75 9.47
CA ASN A 195 16.25 -10.76 10.39
C ASN A 195 17.17 -10.61 11.61
N THR A 196 17.45 -9.38 12.00
CA THR A 196 18.38 -9.08 13.10
C THR A 196 17.91 -7.92 13.94
N ILE A 197 18.16 -8.00 15.24
CA ILE A 197 17.95 -6.92 16.20
C ILE A 197 19.33 -6.51 16.74
N ASP A 198 19.69 -5.23 16.70
CA ASP A 198 20.94 -4.72 17.28
C ASP A 198 20.66 -3.62 18.30
N PHE A 199 20.87 -3.94 19.58
CA PHE A 199 20.74 -2.97 20.66
C PHE A 199 21.99 -2.09 20.71
N GLN A 200 21.94 -0.96 20.02
CA GLN A 200 23.03 0.00 19.89
C GLN A 200 23.15 0.92 21.11
N SER A 201 22.04 1.17 21.82
CA SER A 201 22.01 2.05 22.99
C SER A 201 21.06 1.55 24.09
N ASP A 202 20.95 2.33 25.16
CA ASP A 202 20.08 2.07 26.31
C ASP A 202 18.59 2.34 26.04
N SER A 203 18.25 2.88 24.87
CA SER A 203 16.93 3.41 24.57
C SER A 203 16.45 3.11 23.15
N VAL A 204 17.36 2.69 22.25
CA VAL A 204 17.05 2.37 20.85
C VAL A 204 17.77 1.10 20.41
N PHE A 205 17.10 0.31 19.58
CA PHE A 205 17.71 -0.77 18.80
C PHE A 205 17.39 -0.62 17.32
N GLU A 206 18.25 -1.17 16.48
CA GLU A 206 18.02 -1.31 15.04
C GLU A 206 17.35 -2.65 14.78
N PHE A 207 16.25 -2.65 14.04
CA PHE A 207 15.57 -3.86 13.59
C PHE A 207 15.61 -3.97 12.08
N ILE A 208 16.26 -5.01 11.56
CA ILE A 208 16.33 -5.29 10.13
C ILE A 208 15.46 -6.50 9.82
N GLN A 209 14.49 -6.32 8.94
CA GLN A 209 13.53 -7.32 8.51
C GLN A 209 13.69 -7.56 7.00
N HIS A 210 13.71 -8.81 6.58
CA HIS A 210 13.87 -9.23 5.19
C HIS A 210 12.70 -10.11 4.78
N LYS A 211 12.15 -9.88 3.59
CA LYS A 211 11.16 -10.78 2.97
C LYS A 211 11.65 -11.22 1.60
N THR A 212 11.28 -12.44 1.22
CA THR A 212 11.62 -13.01 -0.09
C THR A 212 10.96 -12.24 -1.22
N THR A 213 9.70 -11.83 -1.04
CA THR A 213 8.86 -11.12 -2.03
C THR A 213 8.20 -9.90 -1.41
N PHE A 214 7.84 -8.91 -2.24
CA PHE A 214 6.88 -7.85 -1.91
C PHE A 214 5.77 -7.80 -2.96
N GLY A 215 4.61 -7.29 -2.54
CA GLY A 215 3.44 -7.09 -3.39
C GLY A 215 3.10 -5.62 -3.60
N ARG A 216 1.98 -5.37 -4.30
CA ARG A 216 1.49 -4.01 -4.54
C ARG A 216 1.09 -3.31 -3.24
N SER A 217 0.51 -4.04 -2.30
CA SER A 217 0.12 -3.50 -0.99
C SER A 217 1.32 -3.01 -0.19
N ASP A 218 2.47 -3.72 -0.23
CA ASP A 218 3.72 -3.22 0.37
C ASP A 218 4.15 -1.88 -0.26
N LEU A 219 4.14 -1.78 -1.60
CA LEU A 219 4.49 -0.52 -2.28
C LEU A 219 3.55 0.62 -1.92
N LEU A 220 2.24 0.36 -1.84
CA LEU A 220 1.23 1.35 -1.46
C LEU A 220 1.38 1.82 -0.01
N LYS A 221 1.72 0.93 0.92
CA LYS A 221 2.01 1.25 2.33
C LYS A 221 3.12 2.30 2.45
N TYR A 222 4.12 2.22 1.57
CA TYR A 222 5.26 3.13 1.52
C TYR A 222 5.14 4.24 0.46
N ASN A 223 3.94 4.48 -0.07
CA ASN A 223 3.65 5.52 -1.09
C ASN A 223 4.49 5.38 -2.37
N ILE A 224 4.96 4.18 -2.69
CA ILE A 224 5.78 3.93 -3.87
C ILE A 224 4.88 3.89 -5.10
N GLY A 225 4.96 4.94 -5.91
CA GLY A 225 4.37 4.94 -7.23
C GLY A 225 5.08 3.93 -8.13
N VAL A 226 4.32 3.05 -8.77
CA VAL A 226 4.82 2.20 -9.87
C VAL A 226 3.73 1.99 -10.92
N SER A 227 4.13 1.73 -12.16
CA SER A 227 3.18 1.43 -13.25
C SER A 227 2.29 0.23 -12.90
N TYR A 228 1.22 0.08 -13.66
CA TYR A 228 0.36 -1.11 -13.61
C TYR A 228 0.19 -1.69 -15.03
N PRO A 229 0.44 -3.01 -15.22
CA PRO A 229 0.96 -3.95 -14.24
C PRO A 229 2.37 -3.56 -13.76
N MET A 230 2.79 -4.10 -12.62
CA MET A 230 4.13 -3.86 -12.08
C MET A 230 5.19 -4.40 -13.07
N PRO A 231 6.26 -3.64 -13.37
CA PRO A 231 7.34 -4.13 -14.22
C PRO A 231 8.03 -5.36 -13.61
N ALA A 232 8.54 -6.25 -14.46
CA ALA A 232 9.30 -7.43 -14.01
C ALA A 232 10.61 -7.04 -13.30
N GLU A 233 11.22 -5.93 -13.70
CA GLU A 233 12.39 -5.34 -13.06
C GLU A 233 11.97 -4.04 -12.37
N PHE A 234 12.09 -4.00 -11.04
CA PHE A 234 11.73 -2.84 -10.25
C PHE A 234 12.66 -2.71 -9.04
N ALA A 235 13.13 -1.49 -8.79
CA ALA A 235 13.84 -1.15 -7.57
C ALA A 235 13.42 0.23 -7.07
N ALA A 236 13.23 0.36 -5.76
CA ALA A 236 12.92 1.60 -5.09
C ALA A 236 13.45 1.58 -3.65
N SER A 237 13.76 2.76 -3.12
CA SER A 237 14.16 2.94 -1.73
C SER A 237 13.44 4.16 -1.18
N VAL A 238 12.92 4.05 0.04
CA VAL A 238 12.18 5.12 0.70
C VAL A 238 12.50 5.16 2.17
N THR A 239 12.69 6.37 2.68
CA THR A 239 12.85 6.63 4.10
C THR A 239 11.61 7.35 4.61
N LYS A 240 10.96 6.78 5.63
CA LYS A 240 9.79 7.35 6.30
C LYS A 240 10.04 7.35 7.81
N GLY A 241 10.15 8.53 8.40
CA GLY A 241 10.49 8.67 9.82
C GLY A 241 11.82 7.98 10.16
N ASN A 242 11.76 6.99 11.04
CA ASN A 242 12.90 6.19 11.49
C ASN A 242 13.09 4.88 10.71
N GLU A 243 12.33 4.68 9.62
CA GLU A 243 12.35 3.49 8.80
C GLU A 243 12.96 3.79 7.43
N THR A 244 13.79 2.88 6.92
CA THR A 244 14.20 2.84 5.52
C THR A 244 13.81 1.50 4.94
N VAL A 245 13.13 1.52 3.79
CA VAL A 245 12.63 0.33 3.11
C VAL A 245 13.13 0.30 1.68
N ASP A 246 13.75 -0.83 1.33
CA ASP A 246 14.27 -1.13 0.01
C ASP A 246 13.42 -2.24 -0.63
N PHE A 247 13.06 -1.99 -1.89
CA PHE A 247 12.37 -2.92 -2.78
C PHE A 247 13.29 -3.20 -3.96
N ASP A 248 13.57 -4.46 -4.28
CA ASP A 248 14.37 -4.84 -5.46
C ASP A 248 13.98 -6.23 -5.94
N THR A 249 13.29 -6.34 -7.08
CA THR A 249 12.85 -7.63 -7.64
C THR A 249 14.01 -8.54 -8.05
N ASN A 250 15.24 -8.02 -8.17
CA ASN A 250 16.42 -8.79 -8.54
C ASN A 250 17.27 -9.22 -7.34
N ALA A 251 16.96 -8.74 -6.13
CA ALA A 251 17.69 -9.11 -4.93
C ALA A 251 17.24 -10.48 -4.39
N ASP A 252 18.15 -11.19 -3.71
CA ASP A 252 17.85 -12.47 -3.04
C ASP A 252 16.68 -12.35 -2.04
N CYS A 253 16.63 -11.22 -1.34
CA CYS A 253 15.50 -10.80 -0.51
C CYS A 253 15.02 -9.48 -1.08
N SER A 254 13.87 -9.52 -1.74
CA SER A 254 13.40 -8.38 -2.52
C SER A 254 12.80 -7.25 -1.69
N PHE A 255 12.58 -7.48 -0.40
CA PHE A 255 12.15 -6.48 0.57
C PHE A 255 13.13 -6.46 1.74
N ILE A 256 13.61 -5.28 2.10
CA ILE A 256 14.43 -5.06 3.29
C ILE A 256 13.91 -3.81 4.00
N LYS A 257 13.54 -3.95 5.27
CA LYS A 257 13.11 -2.86 6.13
C LYS A 257 14.08 -2.73 7.29
N THR A 258 14.63 -1.53 7.46
CA THR A 258 15.47 -1.16 8.59
C THR A 258 14.75 -0.12 9.42
N SER A 259 14.50 -0.40 10.70
CA SER A 259 13.81 0.49 11.63
C SER A 259 14.68 0.80 12.84
N LEU A 260 14.74 2.07 13.26
CA LEU A 260 15.25 2.45 14.58
C LEU A 260 14.09 2.51 15.58
N VAL A 261 14.06 1.56 16.52
CA VAL A 261 12.96 1.34 17.44
C VAL A 261 13.35 1.78 18.85
N GLU A 262 12.59 2.71 19.41
CA GLU A 262 12.70 3.05 20.81
C GLU A 262 12.09 1.96 21.69
N TYR A 263 12.70 1.69 22.84
CA TYR A 263 12.19 0.69 23.77
C TYR A 263 12.28 1.15 25.22
N GLU A 264 11.56 0.44 26.08
CA GLU A 264 11.71 0.52 27.52
C GLU A 264 11.69 -0.87 28.16
N VAL A 265 12.38 -1.02 29.28
CA VAL A 265 12.37 -2.25 30.08
C VAL A 265 11.37 -2.08 31.21
N THR A 266 10.34 -2.92 31.26
CA THR A 266 9.27 -2.80 32.25
C THR A 266 9.44 -3.76 33.43
N ASP A 267 10.18 -4.85 33.25
CA ASP A 267 10.55 -5.78 34.32
C ASP A 267 11.87 -6.52 34.01
N GLU A 268 12.19 -7.58 34.77
CA GLU A 268 13.42 -8.36 34.61
C GLU A 268 13.56 -9.11 33.28
N LYS A 269 12.50 -9.19 32.48
CA LYS A 269 12.44 -9.92 31.21
C LYS A 269 11.78 -9.14 30.08
N THR A 270 10.81 -8.28 30.38
CA THR A 270 9.97 -7.64 29.38
C THR A 270 10.59 -6.34 28.88
N VAL A 271 10.65 -6.24 27.55
CA VAL A 271 11.09 -5.07 26.79
C VAL A 271 9.93 -4.64 25.89
N GLU A 272 9.36 -3.48 26.17
CA GLU A 272 8.26 -2.91 25.40
C GLU A 272 8.81 -1.99 24.32
N LEU A 273 8.26 -2.12 23.11
CA LEU A 273 8.61 -1.25 21.99
C LEU A 273 7.71 -0.03 22.08
N LYS A 274 8.31 1.16 22.18
CA LYS A 274 7.51 2.39 22.16
C LYS A 274 6.80 2.51 20.82
N LYS A 275 5.58 3.05 20.86
CA LYS A 275 4.71 3.23 19.66
C LYS A 275 4.33 1.91 18.99
N SER A 276 4.38 0.80 19.73
CA SER A 276 3.87 -0.50 19.28
C SER A 276 3.08 -1.12 20.42
N THR A 277 1.80 -1.39 20.18
CA THR A 277 0.95 -2.14 21.12
C THR A 277 0.88 -3.63 20.78
N SER A 278 1.28 -3.99 19.56
CA SER A 278 1.21 -5.33 18.98
C SER A 278 2.49 -6.14 19.19
N ALA A 279 3.63 -5.51 19.45
CA ALA A 279 4.91 -6.20 19.61
C ALA A 279 5.59 -5.92 20.95
N LYS A 280 6.19 -6.96 21.52
CA LYS A 280 7.10 -6.88 22.68
C LYS A 280 8.23 -7.89 22.57
N LEU A 281 9.30 -7.64 23.29
CA LEU A 281 10.44 -8.52 23.40
C LEU A 281 10.52 -9.11 24.82
N VAL A 282 10.82 -10.40 24.92
CA VAL A 282 10.97 -11.12 26.20
C VAL A 282 12.35 -11.74 26.26
N LEU A 283 13.15 -11.32 27.24
CA LEU A 283 14.46 -11.87 27.52
C LEU A 283 14.31 -13.18 28.30
N GLU A 284 14.45 -14.31 27.61
CA GLU A 284 14.38 -15.64 28.23
C GLU A 284 15.61 -15.92 29.09
N ASN A 285 16.78 -15.51 28.59
CA ASN A 285 18.06 -15.62 29.26
C ASN A 285 19.07 -14.66 28.59
N ASP A 286 20.30 -14.59 29.12
CA ASP A 286 21.35 -13.66 28.65
C ASP A 286 21.78 -13.86 27.18
N THR A 287 21.31 -14.92 26.51
CA THR A 287 21.64 -15.28 25.12
C THR A 287 20.43 -15.53 24.22
N THR A 288 19.20 -15.45 24.76
CA THR A 288 17.97 -15.74 23.99
C THR A 288 16.91 -14.68 24.26
N LEU A 289 16.35 -14.15 23.18
CA LEU A 289 15.34 -13.11 23.16
C LEU A 289 14.17 -13.59 22.28
N THR A 290 12.94 -13.45 22.76
CA THR A 290 11.75 -13.81 22.00
C THR A 290 10.99 -12.53 21.63
N LEU A 291 10.80 -12.29 20.35
CA LEU A 291 9.88 -11.29 19.84
C LEU A 291 8.49 -11.92 19.77
N ILE A 292 7.54 -11.32 20.47
CA ILE A 292 6.14 -11.71 20.48
C ILE A 292 5.37 -10.65 19.72
N TYR A 293 4.72 -11.04 18.64
CA TYR A 293 3.90 -10.18 17.80
C TYR A 293 2.45 -10.67 17.77
N THR A 294 1.52 -9.78 18.11
CA THR A 294 0.08 -10.05 18.20
C THR A 294 -0.67 -9.24 17.16
N TYR A 295 -1.55 -9.89 16.40
CA TYR A 295 -2.35 -9.28 15.34
C TYR A 295 -3.76 -9.89 15.29
N LEU A 296 -4.69 -9.20 14.63
CA LEU A 296 -6.01 -9.74 14.33
C LEU A 296 -5.94 -10.50 13.00
N ASN A 297 -6.40 -11.74 12.98
CA ASN A 297 -6.53 -12.51 11.76
C ASN A 297 -7.77 -12.07 10.96
N VAL A 298 -8.01 -12.72 9.82
CA VAL A 298 -9.14 -12.45 8.91
C VAL A 298 -10.52 -12.63 9.55
N ASP A 299 -10.60 -13.42 10.62
CA ASP A 299 -11.82 -13.66 11.40
C ASP A 299 -11.98 -12.64 12.55
N ASN A 300 -11.12 -11.61 12.61
CA ASN A 300 -11.00 -10.64 13.70
C ASN A 300 -10.68 -11.30 15.07
N GLU A 301 -9.96 -12.41 15.06
CA GLU A 301 -9.48 -13.09 16.26
C GLU A 301 -8.01 -12.73 16.54
N GLU A 302 -7.69 -12.48 17.80
CA GLU A 302 -6.32 -12.18 18.24
C GLU A 302 -5.44 -13.43 18.12
N THR A 303 -4.36 -13.30 17.35
CA THR A 303 -3.37 -14.34 17.07
C THR A 303 -1.98 -13.83 17.41
N THR A 304 -1.09 -14.73 17.84
CA THR A 304 0.30 -14.40 18.20
C THR A 304 1.29 -15.23 17.40
N ILE A 305 2.35 -14.59 16.93
CA ILE A 305 3.54 -15.21 16.35
C ILE A 305 4.74 -14.91 17.25
N GLU A 306 5.62 -15.90 17.41
CA GLU A 306 6.83 -15.77 18.22
C GLU A 306 8.07 -16.03 17.36
N PHE A 307 9.05 -15.15 17.47
CA PHE A 307 10.34 -15.25 16.80
C PHE A 307 11.47 -15.29 17.83
N THR A 308 12.26 -16.36 17.81
CA THR A 308 13.40 -16.51 18.72
C THR A 308 14.68 -15.98 18.09
N TYR A 309 15.32 -15.05 18.79
CA TYR A 309 16.61 -14.48 18.45
C TYR A 309 17.68 -14.98 19.43
N VAL A 310 18.87 -15.25 18.90
CA VAL A 310 20.04 -15.66 19.67
C VAL A 310 21.13 -14.61 19.54
N LYS A 311 21.80 -14.32 20.65
CA LYS A 311 22.89 -13.34 20.67
C LYS A 311 24.09 -13.84 19.86
N SER A 312 24.60 -12.98 18.96
CA SER A 312 25.78 -13.25 18.13
C SER A 312 27.11 -13.06 18.88
#